data_AF-A0AA51YJA8-F1
#
_entry.id   AF-A0AA51YJA8-F1
#
_cell.length_a   1.000
_cell.length_b   1.000
_cell.length_c   1.000
_cell.angle_alpha   90.00
_cell.angle_beta   90.00
_cell.angle_gamma   90.00
#
_symmetry.space_group_name_H-M   'P 1'
#
loop_
_entity.id
_entity.type
_entity.pdbx_description
1 polymer ?
#
loop_
_entity_poly.entity_id
_entity_poly.type
_entity_poly.pdbx_seq_one_letter_code
_entity_poly.pdbx_strand_id
1 'polypeptide(L)'
;MITSKFNDNIRHSLQKWNKKKYPLKEVYIENIFNWKKTSIIFNSPVTVITGKNGSGKSTLINALKLLYNLQNERDEFGILSNIEDYQIILENQNDEKIVVKNKKIEHMGFNLPHLIDLSFNAKNHNFFKNSSGVDMNIYLDTLEQYDSIAIYPANLLIMRELIGKQIVSAQKIIDEENPEIEYYHIELNDGTTYDSYTMGSGEFFVNQLLWSFEKLPSNSIVLIEEMENYLHPGVQKKLIEILYEIAVRKEIQFLLTSHSPTIIEYIDEKSRTLVKTNSESIVNCINNCTEWVAKDILGEDNEVVEVLVEDQKALDLVKAIISKKNAQMLKQLSFKICGGESSIVKYITLTTKLTIISSRTIGVLDGDISFTKIISSFKVPGSEPPELLIIRYAEQNYNRIAEKLEIEEDKVKDSFSSAKTIQDHHEWVTKISCDLGVDKDNLWKIVSSMWVFNNSEIPLLSLPGSEPPEILILKCAEQNYNRIAEKLEIEEDKVKDSFSSAKTIQDHHEWVTKISCDLGVDNDYLWKTLSLIWVSDNPELVDEFYRSFSSSFGKLMC
;
A
#
# COMPACT_ATOMS: atom_id res chain seq x y z
N MET A 1 6.42 10.20 24.59
CA MET A 1 5.18 9.61 25.15
C MET A 1 4.00 9.64 24.16
N ILE A 2 3.79 10.69 23.36
CA ILE A 2 2.65 10.74 22.41
C ILE A 2 2.79 9.71 21.27
N THR A 3 4.00 9.51 20.74
CA THR A 3 4.30 8.52 19.70
C THR A 3 4.10 7.06 20.15
N SER A 4 4.26 6.73 21.44
CA SER A 4 4.01 5.37 21.93
C SER A 4 2.52 5.05 21.98
N LYS A 5 1.69 5.98 22.50
CA LYS A 5 0.22 5.79 22.58
C LYS A 5 -0.43 5.67 21.20
N PHE A 6 0.02 6.46 20.21
CA PHE A 6 -0.47 6.37 18.84
C PHE A 6 -0.13 5.03 18.18
N ASN A 7 1.13 4.59 18.28
CA ASN A 7 1.55 3.29 17.78
C ASN A 7 0.79 2.13 18.47
N ASP A 8 0.51 2.26 19.77
CA ASP A 8 -0.31 1.29 20.50
C ASP A 8 -1.77 1.29 20.01
N ASN A 9 -2.36 2.44 19.72
CA ASN A 9 -3.70 2.53 19.14
C ASN A 9 -3.76 1.90 17.74
N ILE A 10 -2.75 2.11 16.88
CA ILE A 10 -2.65 1.41 15.59
C ILE A 10 -2.56 -0.11 15.80
N ARG A 11 -1.70 -0.56 16.72
CA ARG A 11 -1.57 -2.00 17.02
C ARG A 11 -2.89 -2.59 17.52
N HIS A 12 -3.56 -1.91 18.46
CA HIS A 12 -4.85 -2.35 18.99
C HIS A 12 -5.97 -2.33 17.94
N SER A 13 -5.98 -1.33 17.05
CA SER A 13 -6.96 -1.23 15.98
C SER A 13 -6.79 -2.40 14.99
N LEU A 14 -5.54 -2.73 14.62
CA LEU A 14 -5.22 -3.89 13.80
C LEU A 14 -5.52 -5.23 14.50
N GLN A 15 -5.32 -5.33 15.81
CA GLN A 15 -5.75 -6.51 16.57
C GLN A 15 -7.27 -6.68 16.57
N LYS A 16 -8.03 -5.59 16.75
CA LYS A 16 -9.50 -5.62 16.64
C LYS A 16 -9.96 -5.91 15.21
N TRP A 17 -9.22 -5.41 14.21
CA TRP A 17 -9.44 -5.71 12.80
C TRP A 17 -9.35 -7.20 12.52
N ASN A 18 -8.28 -7.85 13.00
CA ASN A 18 -8.10 -9.30 12.90
C ASN A 18 -9.19 -10.09 13.65
N LYS A 19 -9.83 -9.48 14.65
CA LYS A 19 -10.99 -10.05 15.37
C LYS A 19 -12.33 -9.76 14.68
N LYS A 20 -12.34 -9.27 13.43
CA LYS A 20 -13.53 -9.02 12.61
C LYS A 20 -14.55 -8.05 13.24
N LYS A 21 -14.05 -7.06 13.98
CA LYS A 21 -14.89 -6.10 14.73
C LYS A 21 -15.34 -4.87 13.95
N TYR A 22 -15.01 -4.78 12.65
CA TYR A 22 -15.32 -3.61 11.83
C TYR A 22 -16.29 -3.98 10.69
N PRO A 23 -17.09 -3.00 10.20
CA PRO A 23 -18.26 -3.31 9.39
C PRO A 23 -17.94 -3.85 7.99
N LEU A 24 -17.00 -3.24 7.28
CA LEU A 24 -16.69 -3.60 5.89
C LEU A 24 -15.26 -4.10 5.71
N LYS A 25 -15.14 -5.10 4.84
CA LYS A 25 -13.90 -5.68 4.34
C LYS A 25 -13.63 -5.25 2.91
N GLU A 26 -14.66 -5.24 2.06
CA GLU A 26 -14.50 -4.95 0.63
C GLU A 26 -15.74 -4.24 0.06
N VAL A 27 -15.50 -3.37 -0.91
CA VAL A 27 -16.53 -2.74 -1.75
C VAL A 27 -16.18 -3.04 -3.21
N TYR A 28 -17.05 -3.76 -3.91
CA TYR A 28 -16.97 -4.00 -5.34
C TYR A 28 -17.96 -3.09 -6.07
N ILE A 29 -17.50 -2.45 -7.14
CA ILE A 29 -18.30 -1.56 -7.98
C ILE A 29 -18.18 -1.99 -9.44
N GLU A 30 -19.33 -2.13 -10.09
CA GLU A 30 -19.45 -2.43 -11.51
C GLU A 30 -20.39 -1.46 -12.23
N ASN A 31 -19.94 -1.02 -13.41
CA ASN A 31 -20.63 -0.10 -14.33
C ASN A 31 -21.10 1.23 -13.72
N ILE A 32 -20.28 1.85 -12.86
CA ILE A 32 -20.52 3.21 -12.36
C ILE A 32 -19.46 4.18 -12.91
N PHE A 33 -19.83 5.01 -13.90
CA PHE A 33 -18.89 5.87 -14.63
C PHE A 33 -17.67 5.08 -15.15
N ASN A 34 -16.49 5.41 -14.62
CA ASN A 34 -15.19 4.81 -14.92
C ASN A 34 -14.90 3.53 -14.11
N TRP A 35 -15.78 3.17 -13.16
CA TRP A 35 -15.71 1.90 -12.42
C TRP A 35 -16.35 0.80 -13.25
N LYS A 36 -15.53 -0.10 -13.81
CA LYS A 36 -16.00 -1.22 -14.65
C LYS A 36 -16.22 -2.48 -13.85
N LYS A 37 -15.17 -3.06 -13.26
CA LYS A 37 -15.20 -4.25 -12.41
C LYS A 37 -14.06 -4.17 -11.42
N THR A 38 -14.22 -3.31 -10.42
CA THR A 38 -13.11 -2.94 -9.54
C THR A 38 -13.56 -3.05 -8.10
N SER A 39 -12.72 -3.65 -7.26
CA SER A 39 -12.93 -3.68 -5.82
C SER A 39 -11.89 -2.88 -5.06
N ILE A 40 -12.31 -2.42 -3.89
CA ILE A 40 -11.48 -1.81 -2.87
C ILE A 40 -11.53 -2.69 -1.65
N ILE A 41 -10.34 -3.08 -1.19
CA ILE A 41 -10.17 -3.94 -0.02
C ILE A 41 -9.63 -3.06 1.09
N PHE A 42 -10.33 -3.04 2.21
CA PHE A 42 -9.89 -2.34 3.41
C PHE A 42 -9.01 -3.28 4.23
N ASN A 43 -7.91 -2.76 4.78
CA ASN A 43 -6.99 -3.52 5.63
C ASN A 43 -6.77 -2.88 7.00
N SER A 44 -7.49 -1.79 7.28
CA SER A 44 -7.39 -0.99 8.49
C SER A 44 -8.73 -0.30 8.79
N PRO A 45 -9.07 -0.10 10.08
CA PRO A 45 -10.29 0.61 10.45
C PRO A 45 -10.27 2.09 10.13
N VAL A 46 -9.09 2.67 9.88
CA VAL A 46 -8.96 4.01 9.29
C VAL A 46 -8.35 3.81 7.91
N THR A 47 -9.09 4.08 6.85
CA THR A 47 -8.57 4.00 5.47
C THR A 47 -8.58 5.38 4.84
N VAL A 48 -7.43 5.80 4.31
CA VAL A 48 -7.26 7.00 3.50
C VAL A 48 -7.18 6.60 2.03
N ILE A 49 -8.15 7.09 1.28
CA ILE A 49 -8.30 6.93 -0.16
C ILE A 49 -7.65 8.15 -0.83
N THR A 50 -6.60 7.92 -1.60
CA THR A 50 -5.82 8.97 -2.27
C THR A 50 -5.74 8.76 -3.77
N GLY A 51 -5.27 9.76 -4.52
CA GLY A 51 -5.13 9.74 -5.99
C GLY A 51 -5.62 11.03 -6.65
N LYS A 52 -5.32 11.26 -7.94
CA LYS A 52 -5.60 12.53 -8.65
C LYS A 52 -7.07 12.98 -8.62
N ASN A 53 -7.31 14.27 -8.86
CA ASN A 53 -8.67 14.79 -9.05
C ASN A 53 -9.33 14.08 -10.24
N GLY A 54 -10.61 13.70 -10.08
CA GLY A 54 -11.33 12.92 -11.08
C GLY A 54 -10.94 11.44 -11.16
N SER A 55 -10.11 10.91 -10.24
CA SER A 55 -9.73 9.49 -10.25
C SER A 55 -10.85 8.51 -9.85
N GLY A 56 -11.97 9.02 -9.33
CA GLY A 56 -13.12 8.20 -8.90
C GLY A 56 -13.31 8.09 -7.38
N LYS A 57 -12.52 8.80 -6.56
CA LYS A 57 -12.67 8.80 -5.08
C LYS A 57 -14.08 9.19 -4.62
N SER A 58 -14.61 10.32 -5.10
CA SER A 58 -15.97 10.76 -4.75
C SER A 58 -17.05 9.83 -5.30
N THR A 59 -16.77 9.10 -6.40
CA THR A 59 -17.69 8.08 -6.92
C THR A 59 -17.87 6.93 -5.92
N LEU A 60 -16.79 6.46 -5.31
CA LEU A 60 -16.84 5.45 -4.24
C LEU A 60 -17.67 5.95 -3.05
N ILE A 61 -17.39 7.18 -2.59
CA ILE A 61 -18.11 7.79 -1.47
C ILE A 61 -19.61 7.89 -1.78
N ASN A 62 -19.96 8.32 -2.99
CA ASN A 62 -21.36 8.38 -3.44
C ASN A 62 -22.02 7.00 -3.56
N ALA A 63 -21.28 5.96 -3.96
CA ALA A 63 -21.79 4.59 -3.99
C ALA A 63 -22.17 4.08 -2.58
N LEU A 64 -21.38 4.43 -1.56
CA LEU A 64 -21.71 4.13 -0.16
C LEU A 64 -22.92 4.93 0.33
N LYS A 65 -22.99 6.24 0.01
CA LYS A 65 -24.13 7.11 0.38
C LYS A 65 -25.46 6.63 -0.21
N LEU A 66 -25.45 6.18 -1.46
CA LEU A 66 -26.63 5.62 -2.12
C LEU A 66 -27.26 4.49 -1.30
N LEU A 67 -26.45 3.54 -0.89
CA LEU A 67 -26.88 2.38 -0.13
C LEU A 67 -27.53 2.78 1.21
N TYR A 68 -26.98 3.80 1.88
CA TYR A 68 -27.61 4.36 3.08
C TYR A 68 -28.95 5.03 2.77
N ASN A 69 -29.07 5.79 1.69
CA ASN A 69 -30.33 6.42 1.29
C ASN A 69 -31.41 5.38 0.99
N LEU A 70 -31.05 4.29 0.30
CA LEU A 70 -31.96 3.19 -0.03
C LEU A 70 -32.50 2.49 1.22
N GLN A 71 -31.67 2.32 2.26
CA GLN A 71 -32.11 1.70 3.50
C GLN A 71 -33.05 2.60 4.31
N ASN A 72 -32.85 3.91 4.25
CA ASN A 72 -33.61 4.89 5.05
C ASN A 72 -34.78 5.52 4.28
N GLU A 73 -35.14 4.96 3.12
CA GLU A 73 -36.22 5.46 2.25
C GLU A 73 -36.14 6.97 1.97
N ARG A 74 -34.92 7.49 1.85
CA ARG A 74 -34.68 8.92 1.58
C ARG A 74 -34.68 9.19 0.09
N ASP A 75 -35.27 10.31 -0.32
CA ASP A 75 -35.24 10.77 -1.71
C ASP A 75 -33.81 10.92 -2.21
N GLU A 76 -33.56 10.33 -3.38
CA GLU A 76 -32.25 10.26 -3.99
C GLU A 76 -31.93 11.56 -4.72
N PHE A 77 -31.01 12.37 -4.17
CA PHE A 77 -30.29 13.39 -4.93
C PHE A 77 -28.84 12.96 -5.06
N GLY A 78 -28.45 12.46 -6.23
CA GLY A 78 -27.09 11.97 -6.41
C GLY A 78 -26.72 11.69 -7.86
N ILE A 79 -25.42 11.68 -8.13
CA ILE A 79 -24.85 11.51 -9.48
C ILE A 79 -25.22 10.14 -10.11
N LEU A 80 -25.65 9.18 -9.29
CA LEU A 80 -26.08 7.85 -9.71
C LEU A 80 -27.54 7.80 -10.17
N SER A 81 -28.27 8.93 -10.10
CA SER A 81 -29.69 8.98 -10.45
C SER A 81 -29.95 8.53 -11.90
N ASN A 82 -29.00 8.79 -12.78
CA ASN A 82 -29.11 8.63 -14.23
C ASN A 82 -28.31 7.42 -14.76
N ILE A 83 -27.80 6.55 -13.88
CA ILE A 83 -27.02 5.37 -14.27
C ILE A 83 -27.90 4.13 -14.20
N GLU A 84 -27.89 3.37 -15.29
CA GLU A 84 -28.55 2.07 -15.40
C GLU A 84 -27.49 0.95 -15.49
N ASP A 85 -27.93 -0.28 -15.23
CA ASP A 85 -27.14 -1.52 -15.31
C ASP A 85 -25.83 -1.53 -14.52
N TYR A 86 -25.91 -1.09 -13.26
CA TYR A 86 -24.79 -1.10 -12.32
C TYR A 86 -25.00 -2.05 -11.15
N GLN A 87 -23.89 -2.44 -10.54
CA GLN A 87 -23.87 -3.29 -9.35
C GLN A 87 -22.88 -2.76 -8.31
N ILE A 88 -23.31 -2.75 -7.05
CA ILE A 88 -22.45 -2.49 -5.89
C ILE A 88 -22.57 -3.70 -4.97
N ILE A 89 -21.43 -4.26 -4.55
CA ILE A 89 -21.39 -5.36 -3.59
C ILE A 89 -20.55 -4.93 -2.40
N LEU A 90 -21.11 -5.07 -1.21
CA LEU A 90 -20.40 -4.86 0.05
C LEU A 90 -20.18 -6.20 0.71
N GLU A 91 -18.95 -6.44 1.14
CA GLU A 91 -18.58 -7.62 1.89
C GLU A 91 -18.13 -7.21 3.30
N ASN A 92 -18.72 -7.83 4.32
CA ASN A 92 -18.29 -7.62 5.70
C ASN A 92 -17.11 -8.56 6.05
N GLN A 93 -16.59 -8.43 7.27
CA GLN A 93 -15.47 -9.24 7.75
C GLN A 93 -15.80 -10.74 7.90
N ASN A 94 -17.08 -11.11 7.90
CA ASN A 94 -17.58 -12.48 7.96
C ASN A 94 -17.91 -13.07 6.56
N ASP A 95 -17.49 -12.39 5.50
CA ASP A 95 -17.72 -12.79 4.10
C ASP A 95 -19.21 -12.79 3.70
N GLU A 96 -20.08 -12.14 4.50
CA GLU A 96 -21.49 -11.91 4.18
C GLU A 96 -21.61 -10.69 3.25
N LYS A 97 -22.58 -10.73 2.33
CA LYS A 97 -22.67 -9.77 1.22
C LYS A 97 -23.97 -8.99 1.21
N ILE A 98 -23.89 -7.72 0.83
CA ILE A 98 -25.05 -6.93 0.41
C ILE A 98 -24.86 -6.61 -1.07
N VAL A 99 -25.87 -6.92 -1.87
CA VAL A 99 -25.85 -6.70 -3.32
C VAL A 99 -26.89 -5.67 -3.68
N VAL A 100 -26.46 -4.57 -4.26
CA VAL A 100 -27.31 -3.54 -4.84
C VAL A 100 -27.18 -3.59 -6.35
N LYS A 101 -28.30 -3.68 -7.06
CA LYS A 101 -28.36 -3.48 -8.51
C LYS A 101 -29.41 -2.45 -8.84
N ASN A 102 -29.09 -1.52 -9.73
CA ASN A 102 -30.04 -0.54 -10.26
C ASN A 102 -30.94 0.08 -9.17
N LYS A 103 -30.30 0.56 -8.08
CA LYS A 103 -30.93 1.20 -6.91
C LYS A 103 -31.83 0.31 -6.06
N LYS A 104 -31.71 -1.01 -6.19
CA LYS A 104 -32.47 -1.97 -5.38
C LYS A 104 -31.50 -2.89 -4.67
N ILE A 105 -31.77 -3.13 -3.39
CA ILE A 105 -31.08 -4.17 -2.63
C ILE A 105 -31.65 -5.51 -3.09
N GLU A 106 -30.87 -6.28 -3.85
CA GLU A 106 -31.26 -7.61 -4.33
C GLU A 106 -30.94 -8.70 -3.29
N HIS A 107 -29.91 -8.48 -2.48
CA HIS A 107 -29.49 -9.42 -1.45
C HIS A 107 -28.96 -8.66 -0.23
N MET A 108 -29.37 -9.11 0.97
CA MET A 108 -28.97 -8.52 2.24
C MET A 108 -28.50 -9.62 3.20
N GLY A 109 -27.20 -9.91 3.17
CA GLY A 109 -26.58 -10.93 4.00
C GLY A 109 -26.27 -10.48 5.43
N PHE A 110 -26.28 -9.18 5.71
CA PHE A 110 -26.07 -8.61 7.04
C PHE A 110 -26.77 -7.25 7.19
N ASN A 111 -26.92 -6.79 8.44
CA ASN A 111 -27.47 -5.47 8.73
C ASN A 111 -26.47 -4.37 8.34
N LEU A 112 -26.93 -3.40 7.55
CA LEU A 112 -26.10 -2.24 7.18
C LEU A 112 -25.58 -1.52 8.44
N PRO A 113 -24.29 -1.20 8.52
CA PRO A 113 -23.79 -0.29 9.55
C PRO A 113 -24.37 1.11 9.39
N HIS A 114 -24.33 1.89 10.48
CA HIS A 114 -24.68 3.31 10.41
C HIS A 114 -23.69 4.04 9.50
N LEU A 115 -24.16 4.66 8.42
CA LEU A 115 -23.32 5.51 7.58
C LEU A 115 -23.45 6.96 8.02
N ILE A 116 -22.33 7.59 8.33
CA ILE A 116 -22.28 8.96 8.81
C ILE A 116 -21.34 9.75 7.93
N ASP A 117 -21.88 10.76 7.24
CA ASP A 117 -21.11 11.66 6.41
C ASP A 117 -20.73 12.90 7.21
N LEU A 118 -19.44 13.05 7.50
CA LEU A 118 -18.88 14.21 8.19
C LEU A 118 -18.01 15.06 7.24
N SER A 119 -18.19 14.90 5.93
CA SER A 119 -17.55 15.76 4.95
C SER A 119 -17.95 17.21 5.19
N PHE A 120 -16.98 18.12 5.17
CA PHE A 120 -17.20 19.53 5.55
C PHE A 120 -18.37 20.15 4.76
N ASN A 121 -19.41 20.57 5.47
CA ASN A 121 -20.56 21.23 4.85
C ASN A 121 -20.23 22.71 4.62
N ALA A 122 -19.64 23.00 3.45
CA ALA A 122 -19.32 24.36 3.04
C ALA A 122 -20.54 25.30 3.06
N LYS A 123 -21.78 24.80 2.99
CA LYS A 123 -22.99 25.64 3.10
C LYS A 123 -23.10 26.32 4.46
N ASN A 124 -22.86 25.59 5.56
CA ASN A 124 -22.95 26.15 6.91
C ASN A 124 -21.89 27.22 7.12
N HIS A 125 -20.66 26.97 6.66
CA HIS A 125 -19.61 27.96 6.77
C HIS A 125 -19.82 29.18 5.87
N ASN A 126 -20.31 28.96 4.64
CA ASN A 126 -20.62 30.04 3.72
C ASN A 126 -21.81 30.88 4.18
N PHE A 127 -22.77 30.29 4.91
CA PHE A 127 -23.88 31.02 5.51
C PHE A 127 -23.36 32.15 6.41
N PHE A 128 -22.43 31.85 7.31
CA PHE A 128 -21.85 32.87 8.18
C PHE A 128 -20.98 33.88 7.42
N LYS A 129 -20.16 33.43 6.46
CA LYS A 129 -19.23 34.32 5.74
C LYS A 129 -19.89 35.28 4.75
N ASN A 130 -20.99 34.86 4.14
CA ASN A 130 -21.65 35.63 3.07
C ASN A 130 -22.81 36.48 3.59
N SER A 131 -23.13 36.40 4.88
CA SER A 131 -24.24 37.15 5.46
C SER A 131 -23.83 38.58 5.83
N SER A 132 -24.76 39.51 5.59
CA SER A 132 -24.54 40.95 5.81
C SER A 132 -24.68 41.32 7.29
N GLY A 133 -23.94 42.33 7.74
CA GLY A 133 -23.81 42.63 9.18
C GLY A 133 -25.11 43.02 9.91
N VAL A 134 -26.12 43.57 9.21
CA VAL A 134 -27.39 43.97 9.85
C VAL A 134 -28.29 42.75 10.08
N ASP A 135 -28.44 41.90 9.06
CA ASP A 135 -29.25 40.68 9.17
C ASP A 135 -28.62 39.67 10.13
N MET A 136 -27.28 39.60 10.16
CA MET A 136 -26.57 38.71 11.09
C MET A 136 -26.72 39.12 12.54
N ASN A 137 -26.63 40.41 12.88
CA ASN A 137 -26.81 40.83 14.26
C ASN A 137 -28.21 40.46 14.78
N ILE A 138 -29.24 40.65 13.95
CA ILE A 138 -30.61 40.24 14.29
C ILE A 138 -30.67 38.73 14.53
N TYR A 139 -30.07 37.93 13.64
CA TYR A 139 -30.02 36.48 13.81
C TYR A 139 -29.28 36.07 15.10
N LEU A 140 -28.11 36.65 15.37
CA LEU A 140 -27.35 36.39 16.60
C LEU A 140 -28.15 36.74 17.86
N ASP A 141 -28.88 37.86 17.87
CA ASP A 141 -29.76 38.25 18.98
C ASP A 141 -30.90 37.24 19.18
N THR A 142 -31.41 36.61 18.12
CA THR A 142 -32.39 35.51 18.27
C THR A 142 -31.78 34.26 18.89
N LEU A 143 -30.48 34.00 18.64
CA LEU A 143 -29.81 32.80 19.14
C LEU A 143 -29.61 32.82 20.66
N GLU A 144 -29.54 33.99 21.30
CA GLU A 144 -29.44 34.12 22.76
C GLU A 144 -30.62 33.48 23.52
N GLN A 145 -31.75 33.26 22.83
CA GLN A 145 -32.97 32.70 23.40
C GLN A 145 -32.97 31.17 23.42
N TYR A 146 -32.08 30.53 22.65
CA TYR A 146 -32.04 29.07 22.52
C TYR A 146 -31.12 28.41 23.55
N ASP A 147 -31.43 27.16 23.87
CA ASP A 147 -30.60 26.33 24.73
C ASP A 147 -29.25 26.00 24.08
N SER A 148 -28.23 25.81 24.92
CA SER A 148 -26.90 25.41 24.49
C SER A 148 -26.45 24.09 25.13
N ILE A 149 -25.63 23.34 24.38
CA ILE A 149 -25.01 22.10 24.83
C ILE A 149 -23.51 22.34 24.96
N ALA A 150 -22.99 22.21 26.18
CA ALA A 150 -21.56 22.24 26.43
C ALA A 150 -20.86 21.00 25.84
N ILE A 151 -19.67 21.19 25.29
CA ILE A 151 -18.84 20.09 24.82
C ILE A 151 -18.37 19.22 26.00
N TYR A 152 -18.20 17.92 25.79
CA TYR A 152 -17.67 17.06 26.85
C TYR A 152 -16.22 17.43 27.23
N PRO A 153 -15.84 17.32 28.52
CA PRO A 153 -14.50 17.72 28.98
C PRO A 153 -13.34 17.05 28.24
N ALA A 154 -13.49 15.78 27.84
CA ALA A 154 -12.47 15.07 27.06
C ALA A 154 -12.27 15.68 25.66
N ASN A 155 -13.36 16.08 25.01
CA ASN A 155 -13.32 16.70 23.70
C ASN A 155 -12.85 18.16 23.75
N LEU A 156 -13.10 18.86 24.87
CA LEU A 156 -12.54 20.19 25.12
C LEU A 156 -11.00 20.15 25.15
N LEU A 157 -10.41 19.11 25.76
CA LEU A 157 -8.95 18.93 25.75
C LEU A 157 -8.41 18.70 24.34
N ILE A 158 -9.10 17.87 23.55
CA ILE A 158 -8.76 17.63 22.15
C ILE A 158 -8.88 18.94 21.34
N MET A 159 -9.94 19.71 21.56
CA MET A 159 -10.19 20.97 20.88
C MET A 159 -9.06 21.98 21.14
N ARG A 160 -8.58 22.10 22.38
CA ARG A 160 -7.40 22.94 22.71
C ARG A 160 -6.17 22.53 21.91
N GLU A 161 -5.96 21.24 21.74
CA GLU A 161 -4.81 20.71 21.00
C GLU A 161 -4.93 20.94 19.49
N LEU A 162 -6.13 20.77 18.92
CA LEU A 162 -6.37 20.95 17.48
C LEU A 162 -6.44 22.43 17.06
N ILE A 163 -7.08 23.28 17.87
CA ILE A 163 -7.22 24.72 17.58
C ILE A 163 -5.99 25.51 18.02
N GLY A 164 -5.25 25.02 19.03
CA GLY A 164 -4.06 25.70 19.56
C GLY A 164 -4.37 26.92 20.42
N LYS A 165 -5.59 27.04 20.95
CA LYS A 165 -6.03 28.11 21.83
C LYS A 165 -6.33 27.59 23.25
N GLN A 166 -6.20 28.47 24.24
CA GLN A 166 -6.51 28.18 25.64
C GLN A 166 -8.02 28.27 25.90
N ILE A 167 -8.78 27.35 25.30
CA ILE A 167 -10.25 27.34 25.33
C ILE A 167 -10.74 26.85 26.70
N VAL A 168 -11.52 27.64 27.42
CA VAL A 168 -12.09 27.29 28.73
C VAL A 168 -13.46 26.66 28.61
N SER A 169 -14.30 27.19 27.73
CA SER A 169 -15.64 26.66 27.49
C SER A 169 -15.95 26.68 25.99
N ALA A 170 -16.77 25.71 25.57
CA ALA A 170 -17.23 25.59 24.20
C ALA A 170 -18.65 25.02 24.21
N GLN A 171 -19.57 25.70 23.54
CA GLN A 171 -21.00 25.38 23.54
C GLN A 171 -21.53 25.36 22.11
N LYS A 172 -22.45 24.44 21.82
CA LYS A 172 -23.24 24.43 20.59
C LYS A 172 -24.65 24.94 20.91
N ILE A 173 -25.11 25.98 20.22
CA ILE A 173 -26.49 26.47 20.34
C ILE A 173 -27.41 25.56 19.53
N ILE A 174 -28.58 25.23 20.09
CA ILE A 174 -29.61 24.43 19.43
C ILE A 174 -30.63 25.38 18.78
N ASP A 175 -30.38 25.75 17.53
CA ASP A 175 -31.36 26.51 16.75
C ASP A 175 -32.50 25.57 16.32
N GLU A 176 -33.65 25.65 17.01
CA GLU A 176 -34.83 24.83 16.69
C GLU A 176 -35.50 25.25 15.37
N GLU A 177 -35.32 26.51 14.95
CA GLU A 177 -35.88 27.03 13.70
C GLU A 177 -35.02 26.62 12.49
N ASN A 178 -33.70 26.55 12.66
CA ASN A 178 -32.75 26.14 11.62
C ASN A 178 -31.78 25.05 12.11
N PRO A 179 -32.26 23.82 12.36
CA PRO A 179 -31.44 22.74 12.93
C PRO A 179 -30.27 22.28 12.05
N GLU A 180 -30.30 22.64 10.76
CA GLU A 180 -29.22 22.37 9.80
C GLU A 180 -28.01 23.31 10.00
N ILE A 181 -28.22 24.49 10.60
CA ILE A 181 -27.18 25.47 10.85
C ILE A 181 -26.54 25.19 12.20
N GLU A 182 -25.22 24.96 12.18
CA GLU A 182 -24.48 24.70 13.41
C GLU A 182 -23.82 25.98 13.93
N TYR A 183 -24.25 26.44 15.10
CA TYR A 183 -23.68 27.61 15.76
C TYR A 183 -22.93 27.22 17.06
N TYR A 184 -21.72 27.75 17.21
CA TYR A 184 -20.80 27.47 18.29
C TYR A 184 -20.39 28.76 18.98
N HIS A 185 -20.29 28.71 20.31
CA HIS A 185 -19.78 29.80 21.14
C HIS A 185 -18.60 29.29 21.98
N ILE A 186 -17.47 30.02 21.94
CA ILE A 186 -16.21 29.63 22.56
C ILE A 186 -15.70 30.73 23.47
N GLU A 187 -15.25 30.35 24.66
CA GLU A 187 -14.63 31.23 25.64
C GLU A 187 -13.17 30.85 25.89
N LEU A 188 -12.29 31.84 25.89
CA LEU A 188 -10.87 31.69 26.18
C LEU A 188 -10.54 32.02 27.64
N ASN A 189 -9.35 31.61 28.07
CA ASN A 189 -8.88 31.82 29.45
C ASN A 189 -8.67 33.28 29.86
N ASP A 190 -8.54 34.19 28.90
CA ASP A 190 -8.42 35.63 29.13
C ASP A 190 -9.78 36.35 29.18
N GLY A 191 -10.88 35.60 29.07
CA GLY A 191 -12.25 36.12 29.02
C GLY A 191 -12.72 36.53 27.62
N THR A 192 -11.89 36.39 26.59
CA THR A 192 -12.30 36.65 25.20
C THR A 192 -13.27 35.58 24.73
N THR A 193 -14.39 35.99 24.14
CA THR A 193 -15.38 35.10 23.52
C THR A 193 -15.42 35.30 22.01
N TYR A 194 -15.68 34.23 21.28
CA TYR A 194 -15.89 34.26 19.84
C TYR A 194 -16.81 33.12 19.40
N ASP A 195 -17.26 33.14 18.14
CA ASP A 195 -18.38 32.32 17.68
C ASP A 195 -18.23 31.82 16.24
N SER A 196 -19.20 31.04 15.75
CA SER A 196 -19.22 30.54 14.37
C SER A 196 -19.10 31.63 13.31
N TYR A 197 -19.57 32.86 13.59
CA TYR A 197 -19.49 33.98 12.64
C TYR A 197 -18.07 34.53 12.52
N THR A 198 -17.34 34.57 13.63
CA THR A 198 -15.98 35.10 13.72
C THR A 198 -14.89 34.03 13.54
N MET A 199 -15.26 32.75 13.60
CA MET A 199 -14.35 31.60 13.43
C MET A 199 -13.71 31.52 12.04
N GLY A 200 -12.43 31.13 12.02
CA GLY A 200 -11.79 30.64 10.80
C GLY A 200 -12.39 29.31 10.33
N SER A 201 -12.29 29.00 9.02
CA SER A 201 -12.84 27.77 8.44
C SER A 201 -12.33 26.48 9.13
N GLY A 202 -11.05 26.46 9.51
CA GLY A 202 -10.45 25.32 10.18
C GLY A 202 -10.99 25.12 11.61
N GLU A 203 -11.21 26.22 12.34
CA GLU A 203 -11.82 26.15 13.67
C GLU A 203 -13.25 25.65 13.58
N PHE A 204 -14.05 26.19 12.65
CA PHE A 204 -15.43 25.72 12.43
C PHE A 204 -15.48 24.23 12.09
N PHE A 205 -14.59 23.75 11.20
CA PHE A 205 -14.51 22.33 10.84
C PHE A 205 -14.16 21.43 12.04
N VAL A 206 -13.19 21.84 12.87
CA VAL A 206 -12.83 21.10 14.10
C VAL A 206 -14.02 21.01 15.06
N ASN A 207 -14.76 22.11 15.25
CA ASN A 207 -15.96 22.11 16.09
C ASN A 207 -16.99 21.10 15.54
N GLN A 208 -17.34 21.18 14.26
CA GLN A 208 -18.27 20.25 13.61
C GLN A 208 -17.88 18.78 13.80
N LEU A 209 -16.59 18.44 13.61
CA LEU A 209 -16.10 17.08 13.80
C LEU A 209 -16.25 16.61 15.25
N LEU A 210 -15.80 17.41 16.23
CA LEU A 210 -15.77 17.00 17.63
C LEU A 210 -17.16 16.76 18.21
N TRP A 211 -18.13 17.63 17.93
CA TRP A 211 -19.52 17.40 18.34
C TRP A 211 -20.14 16.19 17.63
N SER A 212 -19.78 15.95 16.37
CA SER A 212 -20.26 14.78 15.65
C SER A 212 -19.72 13.47 16.25
N PHE A 213 -18.46 13.45 16.70
CA PHE A 213 -17.82 12.28 17.31
C PHE A 213 -18.51 11.79 18.59
N GLU A 214 -19.16 12.67 19.33
CA GLU A 214 -19.92 12.32 20.54
C GLU A 214 -21.09 11.42 20.22
N LYS A 215 -21.84 11.77 19.18
CA LYS A 215 -23.10 11.13 18.79
C LYS A 215 -22.90 9.88 17.94
N LEU A 216 -21.67 9.56 17.53
CA LEU A 216 -21.40 8.37 16.72
C LEU A 216 -21.78 7.09 17.48
N PRO A 217 -22.74 6.29 16.96
CA PRO A 217 -23.04 4.98 17.48
C PRO A 217 -21.93 3.99 17.15
N SER A 218 -21.85 2.89 17.90
CA SER A 218 -20.99 1.76 17.55
C SER A 218 -21.45 1.10 16.25
N ASN A 219 -20.55 0.38 15.58
CA ASN A 219 -20.82 -0.25 14.27
C ASN A 219 -21.20 0.79 13.20
N SER A 220 -20.45 1.90 13.15
CA SER A 220 -20.61 2.95 12.15
C SER A 220 -19.48 2.94 11.13
N ILE A 221 -19.80 3.36 9.91
CA ILE A 221 -18.85 3.82 8.90
C ILE A 221 -18.96 5.34 8.83
N VAL A 222 -17.85 6.01 9.06
CA VAL A 222 -17.75 7.47 8.96
C VAL A 222 -17.01 7.84 7.69
N LEU A 223 -17.63 8.65 6.85
CA LEU A 223 -17.04 9.20 5.63
C LEU A 223 -16.56 10.61 5.90
N ILE A 224 -15.33 10.93 5.49
CA ILE A 224 -14.85 12.32 5.51
C ILE A 224 -14.08 12.61 4.23
N GLU A 225 -14.63 13.49 3.40
CA GLU A 225 -13.97 13.93 2.18
C GLU A 225 -12.99 15.09 2.43
N GLU A 226 -11.85 15.05 1.73
CA GLU A 226 -10.80 16.08 1.72
C GLU A 226 -10.42 16.53 3.13
N MET A 227 -9.99 15.57 3.96
CA MET A 227 -9.67 15.75 5.37
C MET A 227 -8.68 16.88 5.69
N GLU A 228 -7.84 17.23 4.71
CA GLU A 228 -6.86 18.31 4.80
C GLU A 228 -7.43 19.72 4.61
N ASN A 229 -8.65 19.84 4.09
CA ASN A 229 -9.24 21.13 3.83
C ASN A 229 -9.30 21.95 5.12
N TYR A 230 -8.78 23.18 5.04
CA TYR A 230 -8.74 24.14 6.14
C TYR A 230 -7.89 23.75 7.37
N LEU A 231 -7.18 22.62 7.35
CA LEU A 231 -6.37 22.15 8.48
C LEU A 231 -4.86 22.29 8.21
N HIS A 232 -4.14 22.83 9.19
CA HIS A 232 -2.67 22.86 9.14
C HIS A 232 -2.08 21.45 9.31
N PRO A 233 -0.93 21.10 8.68
CA PRO A 233 -0.31 19.78 8.77
C PRO A 233 -0.22 19.16 10.17
N GLY A 234 0.12 19.95 11.19
CA GLY A 234 0.18 19.47 12.58
C GLY A 234 -1.19 18.98 13.11
N VAL A 235 -2.27 19.68 12.75
CA VAL A 235 -3.64 19.34 13.12
C VAL A 235 -4.12 18.11 12.37
N GLN A 236 -3.73 17.96 11.10
CA GLN A 236 -4.04 16.77 10.31
C GLN A 236 -3.49 15.49 10.95
N LYS A 237 -2.21 15.50 11.36
CA LYS A 237 -1.58 14.37 12.07
C LYS A 237 -2.35 14.04 13.34
N LYS A 238 -2.64 15.06 14.16
CA LYS A 238 -3.35 14.89 15.41
C LYS A 238 -4.76 14.33 15.23
N LEU A 239 -5.48 14.81 14.23
CA LEU A 239 -6.81 14.32 13.90
C LEU A 239 -6.77 12.84 13.54
N ILE A 240 -5.80 12.38 12.75
CA ILE A 240 -5.60 10.95 12.46
C ILE A 240 -5.43 10.13 13.76
N GLU A 241 -4.63 10.61 14.73
CA GLU A 241 -4.47 9.93 16.03
C GLU A 241 -5.80 9.76 16.76
N ILE A 242 -6.63 10.81 16.76
CA ILE A 242 -7.94 10.83 17.40
C ILE A 242 -8.90 9.86 16.69
N LEU A 243 -8.89 9.83 15.36
CA LEU A 243 -9.70 8.89 14.58
C LEU A 243 -9.37 7.44 14.93
N TYR A 244 -8.09 7.10 15.05
CA TYR A 244 -7.68 5.77 15.51
C TYR A 244 -8.13 5.46 16.93
N GLU A 245 -8.02 6.42 17.85
CA GLU A 245 -8.51 6.25 19.22
C GLU A 245 -10.02 5.97 19.25
N ILE A 246 -10.81 6.73 18.48
CA ILE A 246 -12.26 6.53 18.35
C ILE A 246 -12.58 5.20 17.69
N ALA A 247 -11.86 4.84 16.63
CA ALA A 247 -12.03 3.58 15.91
C ALA A 247 -11.84 2.37 16.84
N VAL A 248 -10.84 2.41 17.72
CA VAL A 248 -10.61 1.38 18.73
C VAL A 248 -11.70 1.40 19.80
N ARG A 249 -12.03 2.57 20.34
CA ARG A 249 -12.95 2.70 21.47
C ARG A 249 -14.39 2.34 21.11
N LYS A 250 -14.89 2.81 19.96
CA LYS A 250 -16.30 2.68 19.54
C LYS A 250 -16.54 1.61 18.47
N GLU A 251 -15.49 0.99 17.94
CA GLU A 251 -15.60 0.00 16.83
C GLU A 251 -16.22 0.65 15.59
N ILE A 252 -15.64 1.78 15.20
CA ILE A 252 -16.04 2.61 14.06
C ILE A 252 -14.99 2.49 12.97
N GLN A 253 -15.44 2.39 11.73
CA GLN A 253 -14.58 2.42 10.55
C GLN A 253 -14.63 3.81 9.91
N PHE A 254 -13.47 4.39 9.64
CA PHE A 254 -13.32 5.69 8.97
C PHE A 254 -12.82 5.49 7.55
N LEU A 255 -13.54 6.07 6.59
CA LEU A 255 -13.15 6.13 5.18
C LEU A 255 -12.92 7.59 4.82
N LEU A 256 -11.67 7.93 4.62
CA LEU A 256 -11.21 9.30 4.43
C LEU A 256 -10.77 9.47 2.98
N THR A 257 -11.01 10.62 2.37
CA THR A 257 -10.29 10.99 1.14
C THR A 257 -9.27 12.08 1.44
N SER A 258 -8.08 11.98 0.83
CA SER A 258 -7.04 12.99 1.02
C SER A 258 -6.01 13.01 -0.10
N HIS A 259 -5.58 14.22 -0.44
CA HIS A 259 -4.43 14.57 -1.26
C HIS A 259 -3.25 15.09 -0.44
N SER A 260 -3.38 15.17 0.89
CA SER A 260 -2.34 15.75 1.73
C SER A 260 -1.12 14.83 1.82
N PRO A 261 0.06 15.31 1.40
CA PRO A 261 1.32 14.60 1.58
C PRO A 261 1.60 14.32 3.06
N THR A 262 1.19 15.23 3.94
CA THR A 262 1.34 15.08 5.39
C THR A 262 0.52 13.91 5.94
N ILE A 263 -0.74 13.77 5.51
CA ILE A 263 -1.58 12.63 5.93
C ILE A 263 -1.01 11.34 5.35
N ILE A 264 -0.56 11.39 4.10
CA ILE A 264 0.02 10.25 3.42
C ILE A 264 1.29 9.78 4.16
N GLU A 265 2.25 10.65 4.45
CA GLU A 265 3.43 10.31 5.27
C GLU A 265 3.09 9.72 6.64
N TYR A 266 1.99 10.17 7.25
CA TYR A 266 1.71 9.86 8.65
C TYR A 266 1.04 8.51 8.88
N ILE A 267 0.25 8.04 7.92
CA ILE A 267 -0.47 6.76 8.03
C ILE A 267 0.40 5.58 7.59
N ASP A 268 0.09 4.40 8.12
CA ASP A 268 0.68 3.15 7.66
C ASP A 268 0.17 2.72 6.29
N GLU A 269 0.93 1.85 5.62
CA GLU A 269 0.56 1.37 4.28
C GLU A 269 -0.80 0.67 4.28
N LYS A 270 -1.13 -0.13 5.32
CA LYS A 270 -2.42 -0.86 5.39
C LYS A 270 -3.64 0.06 5.41
N SER A 271 -3.45 1.31 5.78
CA SER A 271 -4.47 2.34 5.81
C SER A 271 -4.50 3.18 4.55
N ARG A 272 -3.65 2.89 3.56
CA ARG A 272 -3.52 3.67 2.33
C ARG A 272 -4.08 2.88 1.15
N THR A 273 -5.07 3.46 0.48
CA THR A 273 -5.58 2.96 -0.79
C THR A 273 -5.46 4.05 -1.85
N LEU A 274 -4.76 3.74 -2.94
CA LEU A 274 -4.65 4.63 -4.09
C LEU A 274 -5.70 4.27 -5.13
N VAL A 275 -6.47 5.26 -5.56
CA VAL A 275 -7.47 5.18 -6.62
C VAL A 275 -6.98 6.01 -7.81
N LYS A 276 -6.85 5.35 -8.96
CA LYS A 276 -6.35 5.99 -10.18
C LYS A 276 -7.13 5.50 -11.39
N THR A 277 -7.14 6.31 -12.43
CA THR A 277 -7.72 5.96 -13.72
C THR A 277 -6.61 5.63 -14.70
N ASN A 278 -6.73 4.52 -15.43
CA ASN A 278 -5.78 4.18 -16.51
C ASN A 278 -6.06 5.00 -17.79
N SER A 279 -5.25 4.79 -18.83
CA SER A 279 -5.41 5.45 -20.14
C SER A 279 -6.76 5.17 -20.81
N GLU A 280 -7.41 4.05 -20.47
CA GLU A 280 -8.72 3.65 -20.99
C GLU A 280 -9.89 4.22 -20.17
N SER A 281 -9.62 5.16 -19.26
CA SER A 281 -10.62 5.72 -18.34
C SER A 281 -11.24 4.70 -17.38
N ILE A 282 -10.51 3.63 -17.04
CA ILE A 282 -10.93 2.60 -16.09
C ILE A 282 -10.25 2.82 -14.74
N VAL A 283 -11.07 2.83 -13.67
CA VAL A 283 -10.58 2.96 -12.30
C VAL A 283 -9.91 1.66 -11.83
N ASN A 284 -8.72 1.81 -11.26
CA ASN A 284 -7.96 0.77 -10.59
C ASN A 284 -7.62 1.21 -9.16
N CYS A 285 -7.66 0.26 -8.23
CA CYS A 285 -7.36 0.50 -6.83
C CYS A 285 -6.10 -0.27 -6.43
N ILE A 286 -5.20 0.38 -5.69
CA ILE A 286 -3.99 -0.22 -5.14
C ILE A 286 -4.07 -0.07 -3.63
N ASN A 287 -4.39 -1.17 -2.96
CA ASN A 287 -4.38 -1.22 -1.50
C ASN A 287 -2.94 -1.38 -1.02
N ASN A 288 -2.64 -0.89 0.18
CA ASN A 288 -1.31 -0.99 0.78
C ASN A 288 -0.23 -0.32 -0.08
N CYS A 289 -0.54 0.83 -0.69
CA CYS A 289 0.43 1.56 -1.48
C CYS A 289 1.46 2.26 -0.58
N THR A 290 2.69 2.35 -1.09
CA THR A 290 3.77 3.08 -0.41
C THR A 290 3.47 4.57 -0.44
N GLU A 291 4.03 5.31 0.52
CA GLU A 291 3.92 6.76 0.58
C GLU A 291 4.36 7.42 -0.74
N TRP A 292 5.49 6.94 -1.28
CA TRP A 292 6.06 7.45 -2.53
C TRP A 292 5.14 7.28 -3.73
N VAL A 293 4.57 6.08 -3.95
CA VAL A 293 3.64 5.85 -5.07
C VAL A 293 2.43 6.79 -5.00
N ALA A 294 1.93 7.05 -3.79
CA ALA A 294 0.83 7.99 -3.61
C ALA A 294 1.25 9.43 -3.95
N LYS A 295 2.43 9.87 -3.51
CA LYS A 295 2.96 11.22 -3.75
C LYS A 295 3.33 11.50 -5.20
N ASP A 296 4.00 10.56 -5.87
CA ASP A 296 4.35 10.64 -7.29
C ASP A 296 3.08 10.85 -8.14
N ILE A 297 2.02 10.08 -7.85
CA ILE A 297 0.74 10.24 -8.53
C ILE A 297 0.05 11.57 -8.19
N LEU A 298 0.28 12.13 -7.01
CA LEU A 298 -0.25 13.45 -6.66
C LEU A 298 0.54 14.61 -7.31
N GLY A 299 1.62 14.32 -8.04
CA GLY A 299 2.43 15.31 -8.70
C GLY A 299 3.41 16.01 -7.76
N GLU A 300 3.74 15.40 -6.62
CA GLU A 300 4.95 15.78 -5.89
C GLU A 300 6.15 15.26 -6.67
N ASP A 301 6.90 16.16 -7.32
CA ASP A 301 8.20 15.89 -7.94
C ASP A 301 9.21 15.48 -6.86
N ASN A 302 9.10 14.25 -6.40
CA ASN A 302 10.13 13.61 -5.63
C ASN A 302 11.04 12.89 -6.63
N GLU A 303 12.25 13.40 -6.81
CA GLU A 303 13.35 12.69 -7.50
C GLU A 303 13.81 11.49 -6.67
N VAL A 304 12.89 10.56 -6.42
CA VAL A 304 13.09 9.41 -5.55
C VAL A 304 12.94 8.16 -6.40
N VAL A 305 13.94 7.28 -6.31
CA VAL A 305 13.97 5.99 -7.00
C VAL A 305 13.48 4.90 -6.03
N GLU A 306 12.46 4.14 -6.41
CA GLU A 306 11.90 3.06 -5.58
C GLU A 306 12.75 1.79 -5.72
N VAL A 307 13.35 1.32 -4.64
CA VAL A 307 14.15 0.09 -4.59
C VAL A 307 13.30 -1.06 -4.05
N LEU A 308 13.04 -2.08 -4.86
CA LEU A 308 12.30 -3.27 -4.44
C LEU A 308 13.28 -4.30 -3.91
N VAL A 309 12.97 -4.94 -2.80
CA VAL A 309 13.80 -5.98 -2.17
C VAL A 309 12.93 -7.16 -1.78
N GLU A 310 13.52 -8.33 -1.69
CA GLU A 310 12.80 -9.57 -1.40
C GLU A 310 12.30 -9.61 0.05
N ASP A 311 13.18 -9.28 0.99
CA ASP A 311 12.91 -9.35 2.41
C ASP A 311 13.58 -8.20 3.19
N GLN A 312 13.44 -8.26 4.51
CA GLN A 312 14.04 -7.28 5.43
C GLN A 312 15.58 -7.39 5.45
N LYS A 313 16.14 -8.56 5.18
CA LYS A 313 17.57 -8.82 5.28
C LYS A 313 18.33 -8.20 4.11
N ALA A 314 17.83 -8.42 2.90
CA ALA A 314 18.30 -7.79 1.68
C ALA A 314 18.22 -6.26 1.78
N LEU A 315 17.13 -5.72 2.34
CA LEU A 315 16.95 -4.29 2.57
C LEU A 315 18.11 -3.69 3.38
N ASP A 316 18.42 -4.31 4.51
CA ASP A 316 19.43 -3.81 5.44
C ASP A 316 20.84 -3.90 4.85
N LEU A 317 21.14 -4.95 4.09
CA LEU A 317 22.41 -5.10 3.38
C LEU A 317 22.57 -4.02 2.29
N VAL A 318 21.54 -3.80 1.46
CA VAL A 318 21.56 -2.75 0.42
C VAL A 318 21.75 -1.36 1.04
N LYS A 319 21.01 -1.05 2.11
CA LYS A 319 21.17 0.21 2.85
C LYS A 319 22.57 0.37 3.41
N ALA A 320 23.17 -0.68 3.96
CA ALA A 320 24.53 -0.65 4.49
C ALA A 320 25.57 -0.37 3.38
N ILE A 321 25.45 -1.04 2.23
CA ILE A 321 26.32 -0.84 1.06
C ILE A 321 26.25 0.62 0.57
N ILE A 322 25.02 1.12 0.35
CA ILE A 322 24.80 2.48 -0.13
C ILE A 322 25.29 3.49 0.90
N SER A 323 24.98 3.31 2.19
CA SER A 323 25.39 4.21 3.26
C SER A 323 26.91 4.35 3.36
N LYS A 324 27.66 3.27 3.12
CA LYS A 324 29.14 3.30 3.17
C LYS A 324 29.74 4.14 2.04
N LYS A 325 29.14 4.10 0.85
CA LYS A 325 29.67 4.76 -0.35
C LYS A 325 29.13 6.17 -0.55
N ASN A 326 27.83 6.36 -0.32
CA ASN A 326 27.16 7.65 -0.44
C ASN A 326 25.89 7.70 0.42
N ALA A 327 26.04 8.10 1.68
CA ALA A 327 24.93 8.25 2.61
C ALA A 327 23.88 9.29 2.16
N GLN A 328 24.26 10.27 1.33
CA GLN A 328 23.30 11.27 0.84
C GLN A 328 22.32 10.67 -0.18
N MET A 329 22.74 9.67 -0.96
CA MET A 329 21.89 8.98 -1.94
C MET A 329 20.69 8.27 -1.30
N LEU A 330 20.78 7.85 -0.04
CA LEU A 330 19.65 7.23 0.68
C LEU A 330 18.43 8.16 0.80
N LYS A 331 18.62 9.48 0.74
CA LYS A 331 17.52 10.44 0.80
C LYS A 331 16.70 10.50 -0.49
N GLN A 332 17.25 9.97 -1.58
CA GLN A 332 16.65 9.90 -2.92
C GLN A 332 16.18 8.47 -3.25
N LEU A 333 16.13 7.58 -2.26
CA LEU A 333 15.70 6.19 -2.43
C LEU A 333 14.52 5.90 -1.51
N SER A 334 13.46 5.33 -2.08
CA SER A 334 12.40 4.65 -1.33
C SER A 334 12.66 3.15 -1.36
N PHE A 335 12.23 2.39 -0.35
CA PHE A 335 12.42 0.94 -0.34
C PHE A 335 11.12 0.20 -0.09
N LYS A 336 10.88 -0.91 -0.80
CA LYS A 336 9.69 -1.76 -0.63
C LYS A 336 10.07 -3.23 -0.56
N ILE A 337 9.60 -3.90 0.49
CA ILE A 337 9.70 -5.35 0.64
C ILE A 337 8.52 -5.98 -0.08
N CYS A 338 8.79 -6.82 -1.08
CA CYS A 338 7.75 -7.41 -1.93
C CYS A 338 7.50 -8.90 -1.62
N GLY A 339 8.37 -9.56 -0.86
CA GLY A 339 8.44 -11.02 -0.85
C GLY A 339 9.18 -11.53 -2.09
N GLY A 340 9.55 -12.82 -2.09
CA GLY A 340 10.41 -13.42 -3.13
C GLY A 340 9.97 -13.18 -4.58
N GLU A 341 10.83 -13.52 -5.53
CA GLU A 341 10.79 -13.22 -6.97
C GLU A 341 9.39 -12.98 -7.58
N SER A 342 8.46 -13.94 -7.44
CA SER A 342 7.12 -13.88 -8.05
C SER A 342 6.30 -12.64 -7.65
N SER A 343 6.56 -12.09 -6.46
CA SER A 343 5.87 -10.91 -5.95
C SER A 343 6.52 -9.60 -6.41
N ILE A 344 7.85 -9.54 -6.52
CA ILE A 344 8.56 -8.41 -7.13
C ILE A 344 8.17 -8.30 -8.61
N VAL A 345 8.17 -9.42 -9.34
CA VAL A 345 7.79 -9.46 -10.75
C VAL A 345 6.31 -9.10 -10.94
N LYS A 346 5.40 -9.60 -10.09
CA LYS A 346 3.99 -9.17 -10.10
C LYS A 346 3.85 -7.69 -9.81
N TYR A 347 4.59 -7.16 -8.83
CA TYR A 347 4.55 -5.75 -8.48
C TYR A 347 5.00 -4.90 -9.67
N ILE A 348 6.17 -5.17 -10.25
CA ILE A 348 6.68 -4.47 -11.45
C ILE A 348 5.71 -4.61 -12.62
N THR A 349 5.15 -5.80 -12.86
CA THR A 349 4.22 -6.04 -13.97
C THR A 349 2.91 -5.27 -13.79
N LEU A 350 2.36 -5.26 -12.57
CA LEU A 350 1.17 -4.51 -12.22
C LEU A 350 1.44 -3.01 -12.32
N THR A 351 2.57 -2.53 -11.81
CA THR A 351 2.89 -1.10 -11.78
C THR A 351 3.24 -0.51 -13.14
N THR A 352 3.88 -1.29 -14.01
CA THR A 352 4.22 -0.91 -15.40
C THR A 352 2.97 -0.90 -16.30
N LYS A 353 2.10 -1.92 -16.22
CA LYS A 353 0.82 -1.96 -16.98
C LYS A 353 -0.13 -0.82 -16.62
N LEU A 354 -0.01 -0.33 -15.40
CA LEU A 354 -0.89 0.68 -14.84
C LEU A 354 -0.36 2.11 -15.01
N THR A 355 0.74 2.33 -15.74
CA THR A 355 1.40 3.66 -15.91
C THR A 355 1.54 4.41 -14.57
N ILE A 356 1.83 3.68 -13.48
CA ILE A 356 2.00 4.23 -12.12
C ILE A 356 3.41 4.73 -11.89
N ILE A 357 4.40 4.08 -12.50
CA ILE A 357 5.80 4.39 -12.29
C ILE A 357 6.18 5.52 -13.25
N SER A 358 6.45 6.71 -12.71
CA SER A 358 7.52 7.55 -13.28
C SER A 358 8.77 6.67 -13.29
N SER A 359 9.44 6.58 -14.43
CA SER A 359 10.52 5.66 -14.84
C SER A 359 11.72 5.46 -13.87
N ARG A 360 11.51 5.16 -12.58
CA ARG A 360 12.47 5.31 -11.47
C ARG A 360 12.32 4.23 -10.38
N THR A 361 12.45 2.96 -10.74
CA THR A 361 12.38 1.79 -9.86
C THR A 361 13.60 0.88 -10.05
N ILE A 362 14.11 0.25 -8.98
CA ILE A 362 15.26 -0.65 -8.91
C ILE A 362 14.92 -1.87 -8.03
N GLY A 363 14.49 -3.00 -8.60
CA GLY A 363 14.46 -4.30 -7.92
C GLY A 363 15.83 -4.98 -7.68
N VAL A 364 16.19 -5.17 -6.43
CA VAL A 364 17.37 -5.92 -5.98
C VAL A 364 16.95 -7.32 -5.56
N LEU A 365 17.60 -8.34 -6.14
CA LEU A 365 17.30 -9.76 -5.92
C LEU A 365 18.50 -10.46 -5.28
N ASP A 366 18.23 -11.57 -4.59
CA ASP A 366 19.26 -12.46 -4.04
C ASP A 366 20.11 -13.09 -5.14
N GLY A 367 21.38 -13.36 -4.83
CA GLY A 367 22.39 -13.54 -5.86
C GLY A 367 22.62 -14.96 -6.35
N ASP A 368 21.98 -15.94 -5.73
CA ASP A 368 21.74 -17.29 -6.26
C ASP A 368 20.89 -17.29 -7.54
N ILE A 369 20.32 -16.15 -7.89
CA ILE A 369 19.56 -15.92 -9.10
C ILE A 369 20.29 -14.90 -9.98
N SER A 370 20.51 -15.29 -11.22
CA SER A 370 21.05 -14.36 -12.20
C SER A 370 19.94 -13.47 -12.81
N PHE A 371 19.78 -12.19 -12.44
CA PHE A 371 18.91 -11.23 -13.17
C PHE A 371 19.44 -9.86 -13.64
N THR A 372 19.04 -9.53 -14.87
CA THR A 372 19.48 -8.42 -15.73
C THR A 372 18.59 -7.22 -15.64
N LYS A 373 18.79 -6.49 -14.54
CA LYS A 373 18.69 -5.03 -14.46
C LYS A 373 17.26 -4.48 -14.44
N ILE A 374 17.11 -3.39 -13.70
CA ILE A 374 15.85 -2.69 -13.55
C ILE A 374 15.93 -1.43 -14.39
N ILE A 375 14.81 -1.10 -15.03
CA ILE A 375 14.66 0.01 -15.98
C ILE A 375 15.71 -0.03 -17.10
N SER A 376 16.04 -1.27 -17.46
CA SER A 376 16.12 -1.76 -18.83
C SER A 376 15.40 -3.12 -18.82
N SER A 377 14.12 -3.16 -19.21
CA SER A 377 13.34 -4.40 -19.24
C SER A 377 13.60 -5.19 -20.53
N PHE A 378 13.92 -6.48 -20.43
CA PHE A 378 14.25 -7.34 -21.58
C PHE A 378 13.09 -8.25 -22.03
N LYS A 379 13.06 -8.51 -23.34
CA LYS A 379 12.05 -9.23 -24.14
C LYS A 379 12.50 -10.67 -24.43
N VAL A 380 11.55 -11.57 -24.71
CA VAL A 380 11.80 -12.79 -25.49
C VAL A 380 11.88 -12.41 -26.99
N PRO A 381 12.80 -12.97 -27.80
CA PRO A 381 12.96 -12.57 -29.21
C PRO A 381 11.91 -13.19 -30.14
N GLY A 382 11.43 -12.42 -31.13
CA GLY A 382 10.66 -12.87 -32.29
C GLY A 382 9.22 -12.35 -32.39
N SER A 383 8.67 -12.31 -33.61
CA SER A 383 7.26 -11.96 -33.92
C SER A 383 6.35 -13.19 -34.05
N GLU A 384 6.81 -14.36 -33.63
CA GLU A 384 6.10 -15.64 -33.74
C GLU A 384 5.93 -16.29 -32.35
N PRO A 385 4.85 -17.06 -32.14
CA PRO A 385 4.65 -17.86 -30.94
C PRO A 385 5.84 -18.79 -30.61
N PRO A 386 6.17 -19.01 -29.32
CA PRO A 386 7.29 -19.85 -28.87
C PRO A 386 7.30 -21.26 -29.48
N GLU A 387 6.12 -21.82 -29.74
CA GLU A 387 5.92 -23.16 -30.31
C GLU A 387 6.47 -23.26 -31.74
N LEU A 388 6.31 -22.20 -32.55
CA LEU A 388 6.82 -22.12 -33.92
C LEU A 388 8.35 -21.96 -33.94
N LEU A 389 8.89 -21.16 -33.02
CA LEU A 389 10.33 -20.95 -32.85
C LEU A 389 11.04 -22.25 -32.40
N ILE A 390 10.43 -22.96 -31.46
CA ILE A 390 10.93 -24.23 -30.90
C ILE A 390 10.85 -25.35 -31.94
N ILE A 391 9.80 -25.40 -32.77
CA ILE A 391 9.63 -26.44 -33.79
C ILE A 391 10.55 -26.23 -35.00
N ARG A 392 10.77 -24.99 -35.45
CA ARG A 392 11.80 -24.69 -36.46
C ARG A 392 13.22 -25.00 -35.96
N TYR A 393 13.49 -24.81 -34.67
CA TYR A 393 14.75 -25.20 -34.06
C TYR A 393 14.91 -26.73 -34.00
N ALA A 394 13.85 -27.45 -33.62
CA ALA A 394 13.84 -28.90 -33.55
C ALA A 394 14.10 -29.56 -34.92
N GLU A 395 13.58 -28.99 -36.01
CA GLU A 395 13.82 -29.44 -37.39
C GLU A 395 15.28 -29.56 -37.78
N GLN A 396 16.13 -28.70 -37.19
CA GLN A 396 17.55 -28.66 -37.48
C GLN A 396 18.38 -29.50 -36.50
N ASN A 397 17.76 -30.08 -35.46
CA ASN A 397 18.44 -30.69 -34.31
C ASN A 397 17.80 -32.00 -33.81
N TYR A 398 17.10 -32.75 -34.66
CA TYR A 398 16.38 -33.99 -34.26
C TYR A 398 17.28 -35.04 -33.60
N ASN A 399 18.51 -35.20 -34.08
CA ASN A 399 19.49 -36.13 -33.52
C ASN A 399 19.78 -35.85 -32.03
N ARG A 400 19.95 -34.58 -31.66
CA ARG A 400 20.24 -34.17 -30.28
C ARG A 400 19.03 -34.30 -29.36
N ILE A 401 17.83 -34.11 -29.90
CA ILE A 401 16.58 -34.30 -29.16
C ILE A 401 16.36 -35.79 -28.88
N ALA A 402 16.61 -36.64 -29.88
CA ALA A 402 16.54 -38.10 -29.78
C ALA A 402 17.49 -38.66 -28.72
N GLU A 403 18.75 -38.20 -28.71
CA GLU A 403 19.76 -38.57 -27.70
C GLU A 403 19.32 -38.20 -26.27
N LYS A 404 18.78 -36.99 -26.08
CA LYS A 404 18.38 -36.51 -24.74
C LYS A 404 17.12 -37.17 -24.20
N LEU A 405 16.24 -37.65 -25.08
CA LEU A 405 15.02 -38.35 -24.70
C LEU A 405 15.23 -39.87 -24.65
N GLU A 406 16.41 -40.37 -25.01
CA GLU A 406 16.72 -41.80 -25.14
C GLU A 406 15.78 -42.54 -26.12
N ILE A 407 15.37 -41.88 -27.21
CA ILE A 407 14.46 -42.39 -28.24
C ILE A 407 15.15 -42.40 -29.61
N GLU A 408 14.78 -43.34 -30.49
CA GLU A 408 15.31 -43.39 -31.85
C GLU A 408 14.97 -42.12 -32.67
N GLU A 409 15.97 -41.58 -33.38
CA GLU A 409 15.86 -40.33 -34.15
C GLU A 409 14.75 -40.38 -35.21
N ASP A 410 14.53 -41.53 -35.83
CA ASP A 410 13.48 -41.72 -36.85
C ASP A 410 12.07 -41.57 -36.24
N LYS A 411 11.85 -42.04 -35.01
CA LYS A 411 10.58 -41.81 -34.28
C LYS A 411 10.37 -40.34 -33.92
N VAL A 412 11.44 -39.62 -33.54
CA VAL A 412 11.37 -38.18 -33.28
C VAL A 412 11.02 -37.42 -34.56
N LYS A 413 11.66 -37.72 -35.68
CA LYS A 413 11.34 -37.11 -36.98
C LYS A 413 9.89 -37.38 -37.41
N ASP A 414 9.40 -38.60 -37.26
CA ASP A 414 8.04 -38.98 -37.63
C ASP A 414 6.98 -38.26 -36.76
N SER A 415 7.23 -38.12 -35.45
CA SER A 415 6.32 -37.42 -34.52
C SER A 415 6.24 -35.89 -34.74
N PHE A 416 7.35 -35.24 -35.09
CA PHE A 416 7.35 -33.81 -35.43
C PHE A 416 6.74 -33.56 -36.82
N SER A 417 6.80 -34.55 -37.72
CA SER A 417 6.16 -34.49 -39.05
C SER A 417 4.65 -34.75 -38.98
N SER A 418 4.20 -35.66 -38.10
CA SER A 418 2.79 -35.94 -37.84
C SER A 418 2.08 -34.74 -37.18
N ALA A 419 2.72 -34.07 -36.20
CA ALA A 419 2.15 -32.93 -35.48
C ALA A 419 1.84 -31.73 -36.38
N LYS A 420 2.60 -31.54 -37.46
CA LYS A 420 2.38 -30.47 -38.46
C LYS A 420 1.16 -30.68 -39.35
N THR A 421 0.54 -31.86 -39.32
CA THR A 421 -0.75 -32.08 -40.01
C THR A 421 -1.94 -31.44 -39.27
N ILE A 422 -1.72 -30.96 -38.03
CA ILE A 422 -2.71 -30.27 -37.19
C ILE A 422 -2.64 -28.75 -37.42
N GLN A 423 -3.80 -28.11 -37.63
CA GLN A 423 -3.89 -26.67 -37.93
C GLN A 423 -3.53 -25.73 -36.75
N ASP A 424 -3.73 -26.16 -35.49
CA ASP A 424 -3.44 -25.37 -34.29
C ASP A 424 -2.04 -25.70 -33.72
N HIS A 425 -1.18 -24.68 -33.63
CA HIS A 425 0.22 -24.83 -33.19
C HIS A 425 0.39 -25.03 -31.68
N HIS A 426 -0.61 -24.72 -30.85
CA HIS A 426 -0.56 -24.98 -29.41
C HIS A 426 -0.76 -26.46 -29.07
N GLU A 427 -1.33 -27.23 -29.99
CA GLU A 427 -1.50 -28.67 -29.82
C GLU A 427 -0.28 -29.48 -30.24
N TRP A 428 0.66 -28.86 -30.96
CA TRP A 428 1.83 -29.54 -31.53
C TRP A 428 2.69 -30.21 -30.45
N VAL A 429 2.99 -29.51 -29.36
CA VAL A 429 3.79 -30.06 -28.25
C VAL A 429 3.09 -31.23 -27.58
N THR A 430 1.76 -31.15 -27.44
CA THR A 430 0.93 -32.23 -26.88
C THR A 430 0.94 -33.45 -27.80
N LYS A 431 0.80 -33.25 -29.11
CA LYS A 431 0.81 -34.34 -30.10
C LYS A 431 2.17 -35.04 -30.16
N ILE A 432 3.27 -34.29 -30.16
CA ILE A 432 4.63 -34.82 -30.17
C ILE A 432 4.90 -35.61 -28.88
N SER A 433 4.49 -35.07 -27.73
CA SER A 433 4.58 -35.74 -26.43
C SER A 433 3.83 -37.09 -26.45
N CYS A 434 2.61 -37.13 -26.97
CA CYS A 434 1.81 -38.36 -27.10
C CYS A 434 2.43 -39.39 -28.06
N ASP A 435 2.91 -38.96 -29.24
CA ASP A 435 3.47 -39.86 -30.25
C ASP A 435 4.81 -40.49 -29.80
N LEU A 436 5.57 -39.75 -28.98
CA LEU A 436 6.84 -40.22 -28.41
C LEU A 436 6.68 -40.93 -27.07
N GLY A 437 5.50 -40.86 -26.44
CA GLY A 437 5.26 -41.44 -25.11
C GLY A 437 6.03 -40.75 -23.99
N VAL A 438 6.33 -39.45 -24.13
CA VAL A 438 7.11 -38.66 -23.18
C VAL A 438 6.28 -37.55 -22.55
N ASP A 439 6.60 -37.16 -21.33
CA ASP A 439 5.90 -36.08 -20.63
C ASP A 439 5.99 -34.73 -21.37
N LYS A 440 4.85 -34.03 -21.46
CA LYS A 440 4.71 -32.79 -22.24
C LYS A 440 5.59 -31.66 -21.68
N ASP A 441 5.63 -31.50 -20.37
CA ASP A 441 6.41 -30.46 -19.71
C ASP A 441 7.90 -30.76 -19.81
N ASN A 442 8.28 -32.03 -19.78
CA ASN A 442 9.65 -32.49 -19.98
C ASN A 442 10.14 -32.28 -21.42
N LEU A 443 9.33 -32.66 -22.43
CA LEU A 443 9.62 -32.40 -23.84
C LEU A 443 9.78 -30.89 -24.10
N TRP A 444 8.87 -30.08 -23.58
CA TRP A 444 8.94 -28.61 -23.70
C TRP A 444 10.22 -28.06 -23.08
N LYS A 445 10.56 -28.48 -21.85
CA LYS A 445 11.80 -28.09 -21.17
C LYS A 445 13.05 -28.48 -21.96
N ILE A 446 13.08 -29.68 -22.56
CA ILE A 446 14.24 -30.16 -23.29
C ILE A 446 14.47 -29.36 -24.58
N VAL A 447 13.44 -29.13 -25.39
CA VAL A 447 13.61 -28.41 -26.66
C VAL A 447 13.77 -26.90 -26.44
N SER A 448 13.05 -26.30 -25.48
CA SER A 448 13.24 -24.89 -25.11
C SER A 448 14.62 -24.61 -24.51
N SER A 449 15.14 -25.48 -23.65
CA SER A 449 16.51 -25.33 -23.10
C SER A 449 17.59 -25.43 -24.16
N MET A 450 17.40 -26.27 -25.19
CA MET A 450 18.32 -26.35 -26.32
C MET A 450 18.30 -25.09 -27.19
N TRP A 451 17.12 -24.49 -27.40
CA TRP A 451 16.98 -23.21 -28.11
C TRP A 451 17.62 -22.04 -27.33
N VAL A 452 17.42 -21.99 -26.01
CA VAL A 452 17.99 -20.97 -25.11
C VAL A 452 19.52 -21.00 -25.12
N PHE A 453 20.14 -22.17 -25.23
CA PHE A 453 21.60 -22.33 -25.16
C PHE A 453 22.37 -21.71 -26.35
N ASN A 454 21.70 -21.39 -27.46
CA ASN A 454 22.34 -20.93 -28.70
C ASN A 454 22.21 -19.42 -28.97
N ASN A 455 21.53 -18.63 -28.14
CA ASN A 455 21.36 -17.19 -28.33
C ASN A 455 21.90 -16.39 -27.13
N SER A 456 22.93 -15.57 -27.36
CA SER A 456 23.69 -14.85 -26.34
C SER A 456 23.54 -13.34 -26.50
N GLU A 457 22.95 -12.66 -25.50
CA GLU A 457 23.30 -11.30 -24.99
C GLU A 457 22.15 -10.70 -24.17
N ILE A 458 22.25 -10.67 -22.82
CA ILE A 458 21.49 -9.79 -21.90
C ILE A 458 22.31 -9.53 -20.58
N PRO A 459 22.42 -8.29 -20.01
CA PRO A 459 23.38 -7.93 -18.92
C PRO A 459 22.81 -7.77 -17.48
N LEU A 460 23.50 -8.36 -16.49
CA LEU A 460 22.95 -8.98 -15.26
C LEU A 460 23.48 -8.40 -13.93
N LEU A 461 22.64 -8.02 -12.94
CA LEU A 461 23.03 -7.58 -11.59
C LEU A 461 22.19 -8.22 -10.47
N SER A 462 22.85 -9.10 -9.71
CA SER A 462 22.45 -9.63 -8.41
C SER A 462 23.11 -8.88 -7.25
N LEU A 463 22.66 -9.09 -6.00
CA LEU A 463 23.49 -8.84 -4.82
C LEU A 463 24.88 -9.54 -4.99
N PRO A 464 25.94 -9.02 -4.37
CA PRO A 464 27.30 -9.53 -4.59
C PRO A 464 27.47 -11.00 -4.13
N GLY A 465 27.29 -11.96 -5.04
CA GLY A 465 27.60 -13.38 -4.84
C GLY A 465 26.45 -14.33 -5.20
N SER A 466 26.72 -15.62 -5.38
CA SER A 466 25.72 -16.65 -5.74
C SER A 466 24.96 -17.25 -4.55
N GLU A 467 25.02 -16.60 -3.39
CA GLU A 467 24.56 -17.14 -2.11
C GLU A 467 23.65 -16.13 -1.40
N PRO A 468 22.68 -16.59 -0.60
CA PRO A 468 21.84 -15.73 0.22
C PRO A 468 22.64 -14.78 1.12
N PRO A 469 22.14 -13.55 1.40
CA PRO A 469 22.80 -12.56 2.24
C PRO A 469 23.25 -13.11 3.60
N GLU A 470 22.46 -13.99 4.22
CA GLU A 470 22.76 -14.62 5.51
C GLU A 470 24.04 -15.45 5.44
N ILE A 471 24.19 -16.24 4.38
CA ILE A 471 25.35 -17.13 4.22
C ILE A 471 26.60 -16.29 3.98
N LEU A 472 26.53 -15.28 3.12
CA LEU A 472 27.64 -14.38 2.82
C LEU A 472 28.12 -13.62 4.05
N ILE A 473 27.18 -13.03 4.79
CA ILE A 473 27.46 -12.24 5.99
C ILE A 473 28.04 -13.13 7.09
N LEU A 474 27.48 -14.33 7.30
CA LEU A 474 27.93 -15.24 8.35
C LEU A 474 29.31 -15.83 8.03
N LYS A 475 29.62 -16.18 6.77
CA LYS A 475 30.98 -16.58 6.36
C LYS A 475 32.03 -15.50 6.64
N CYS A 476 31.70 -14.23 6.42
CA CYS A 476 32.60 -13.11 6.73
C CYS A 476 32.71 -12.89 8.25
N ALA A 477 31.60 -13.02 8.97
CA ALA A 477 31.55 -12.86 10.42
C ALA A 477 32.43 -13.90 11.15
N GLU A 478 32.54 -15.11 10.61
CA GLU A 478 33.41 -16.17 11.15
C GLU A 478 34.89 -15.78 11.21
N GLN A 479 35.32 -14.90 10.31
CA GLN A 479 36.70 -14.41 10.26
C GLN A 479 36.91 -13.15 11.13
N ASN A 480 35.84 -12.65 11.77
CA ASN A 480 35.79 -11.34 12.40
C ASN A 480 35.11 -11.33 13.79
N TYR A 481 35.13 -12.45 14.52
CA TYR A 481 34.47 -12.55 15.83
C TYR A 481 34.91 -11.46 16.82
N ASN A 482 36.19 -11.08 16.81
CA ASN A 482 36.72 -10.00 17.64
C ASN A 482 36.05 -8.64 17.35
N ARG A 483 35.79 -8.32 16.08
CA ARG A 483 35.14 -7.06 15.67
C ARG A 483 33.64 -7.05 15.96
N ILE A 484 33.01 -8.23 15.91
CA ILE A 484 31.60 -8.41 16.30
C ILE A 484 31.46 -8.22 17.81
N ALA A 485 32.33 -8.87 18.58
CA ALA A 485 32.43 -8.78 20.03
C ALA A 485 32.62 -7.33 20.50
N GLU A 486 33.56 -6.60 19.89
CA GLU A 486 33.81 -5.20 20.19
C GLU A 486 32.61 -4.30 19.91
N LYS A 487 31.93 -4.47 18.76
CA LYS A 487 30.75 -3.66 18.41
C LYS A 487 29.51 -3.96 19.25
N LEU A 488 29.34 -5.20 19.66
CA LEU A 488 28.20 -5.64 20.48
C LEU A 488 28.46 -5.51 21.98
N GLU A 489 29.69 -5.16 22.38
CA GLU A 489 30.14 -5.12 23.79
C GLU A 489 29.96 -6.48 24.50
N ILE A 490 30.25 -7.57 23.80
CA ILE A 490 30.12 -8.96 24.30
C ILE A 490 31.47 -9.67 24.21
N GLU A 491 31.71 -10.66 25.08
CA GLU A 491 32.92 -11.51 25.03
C GLU A 491 32.99 -12.34 23.73
N GLU A 492 34.17 -12.37 23.11
CA GLU A 492 34.40 -13.07 21.83
C GLU A 492 34.04 -14.56 21.88
N ASP A 493 34.31 -15.23 23.00
CA ASP A 493 34.00 -16.66 23.17
C ASP A 493 32.50 -16.94 23.12
N LYS A 494 31.67 -16.04 23.70
CA LYS A 494 30.21 -16.14 23.61
C LYS A 494 29.69 -15.95 22.19
N VAL A 495 30.34 -15.08 21.41
CA VAL A 495 30.03 -14.88 19.99
C VAL A 495 30.39 -16.14 19.19
N LYS A 496 31.55 -16.74 19.43
CA LYS A 496 31.95 -18.00 18.77
C LYS A 496 30.98 -19.14 19.07
N ASP A 497 30.59 -19.28 20.34
CA ASP A 497 29.69 -20.35 20.79
C ASP A 497 28.30 -20.20 20.13
N SER A 498 27.74 -18.99 20.04
CA SER A 498 26.43 -18.77 19.41
C SER A 498 26.44 -19.00 17.89
N PHE A 499 27.53 -18.66 17.21
CA PHE A 499 27.68 -18.97 15.78
C PHE A 499 27.81 -20.48 15.53
N SER A 500 28.51 -21.20 16.41
CA SER A 500 28.63 -22.65 16.32
C SER A 500 27.28 -23.35 16.56
N SER A 501 26.46 -22.83 17.49
CA SER A 501 25.13 -23.37 17.79
C SER A 501 24.17 -23.17 16.62
N ALA A 502 24.19 -22.00 15.99
CA ALA A 502 23.29 -21.65 14.89
C ALA A 502 23.46 -22.54 13.64
N LYS A 503 24.69 -22.97 13.35
CA LYS A 503 25.00 -23.87 12.22
C LYS A 503 24.37 -25.27 12.33
N THR A 504 23.85 -25.64 13.51
CA THR A 504 23.13 -26.91 13.68
C THR A 504 21.71 -26.87 13.09
N ILE A 505 21.21 -25.68 12.74
CA ILE A 505 19.91 -25.48 12.13
C ILE A 505 20.02 -25.61 10.61
N GLN A 506 19.13 -26.40 10.00
CA GLN A 506 19.12 -26.69 8.56
C GLN A 506 18.65 -25.50 7.72
N ASP A 507 17.79 -24.65 8.26
CA ASP A 507 17.31 -23.42 7.61
C ASP A 507 18.22 -22.23 7.96
N HIS A 508 18.90 -21.68 6.95
CA HIS A 508 19.83 -20.56 7.09
C HIS A 508 19.13 -19.25 7.45
N HIS A 509 17.83 -19.12 7.20
CA HIS A 509 17.08 -17.92 7.57
C HIS A 509 16.89 -17.80 9.09
N GLU A 510 17.00 -18.91 9.83
CA GLU A 510 16.86 -18.95 11.30
C GLU A 510 18.18 -18.68 12.04
N TRP A 511 19.32 -18.69 11.34
CA TRP A 511 20.65 -18.57 11.96
C TRP A 511 20.81 -17.28 12.75
N VAL A 512 20.39 -16.15 12.19
CA VAL A 512 20.49 -14.82 12.83
C VAL A 512 19.62 -14.74 14.08
N THR A 513 18.40 -15.29 14.02
CA THR A 513 17.48 -15.35 15.15
C THR A 513 18.05 -16.18 16.28
N LYS A 514 18.67 -17.31 15.97
CA LYS A 514 19.34 -18.15 16.96
C LYS A 514 20.52 -17.42 17.63
N ILE A 515 21.36 -16.76 16.85
CA ILE A 515 22.51 -15.99 17.36
C ILE A 515 22.02 -14.83 18.24
N SER A 516 20.98 -14.11 17.81
CA SER A 516 20.34 -13.02 18.57
C SER A 516 19.83 -13.50 19.93
N CYS A 517 19.13 -14.64 19.98
CA CYS A 517 18.66 -15.22 21.23
C CYS A 517 19.80 -15.64 22.16
N ASP A 518 20.84 -16.29 21.62
CA ASP A 518 21.97 -16.80 22.41
C ASP A 518 22.82 -15.64 23.00
N LEU A 519 22.91 -14.52 22.28
CA LEU A 519 23.64 -13.33 22.72
C LEU A 519 22.79 -12.36 23.54
N GLY A 520 21.46 -12.52 23.56
CA GLY A 520 20.54 -11.59 24.23
C GLY A 520 20.48 -10.21 23.56
N VAL A 521 20.74 -10.15 22.25
CA VAL A 521 20.80 -8.91 21.47
C VAL A 521 19.60 -8.85 20.54
N ASP A 522 19.05 -7.66 20.31
CA ASP A 522 17.99 -7.43 19.33
C ASP A 522 18.39 -7.94 17.93
N ASN A 523 17.49 -8.64 17.26
CA ASN A 523 17.75 -9.33 15.99
C ASN A 523 18.15 -8.35 14.88
N ASP A 524 17.41 -7.23 14.76
CA ASP A 524 17.66 -6.21 13.75
C ASP A 524 19.00 -5.50 14.02
N TYR A 525 19.31 -5.24 15.30
CA TYR A 525 20.58 -4.65 15.70
C TYR A 525 21.78 -5.57 15.40
N LEU A 526 21.66 -6.87 15.68
CA LEU A 526 22.66 -7.87 15.34
C LEU A 526 22.88 -7.93 13.83
N TRP A 527 21.81 -8.06 13.05
CA TRP A 527 21.87 -8.15 11.59
C TRP A 527 22.56 -6.94 10.96
N LYS A 528 22.20 -5.73 11.40
CA LYS A 528 22.82 -4.48 10.94
C LYS A 528 24.33 -4.45 11.24
N THR A 529 24.72 -4.93 12.42
CA THR A 529 26.12 -4.99 12.84
C THR A 529 26.94 -5.93 11.95
N LEU A 530 26.41 -7.13 11.69
CA LEU A 530 27.03 -8.12 10.83
C LEU A 530 27.13 -7.63 9.37
N SER A 531 26.08 -7.04 8.84
CA SER A 531 26.04 -6.45 7.49
C SER A 531 27.14 -5.40 7.32
N LEU A 532 27.32 -4.49 8.28
CA LEU A 532 28.36 -3.45 8.22
C LEU A 532 29.79 -4.00 8.22
N ILE A 533 30.03 -5.11 8.95
CA ILE A 533 31.32 -5.78 8.98
C ILE A 533 31.58 -6.42 7.62
N TRP A 534 30.60 -7.13 7.06
CA TRP A 534 30.70 -7.73 5.72
C TRP A 534 31.03 -6.69 4.65
N VAL A 535 30.30 -5.56 4.61
CA VAL A 535 30.56 -4.47 3.66
C VAL A 535 31.96 -3.88 3.85
N SER A 536 32.51 -3.88 5.07
CA SER A 536 33.87 -3.39 5.33
C SER A 536 34.94 -4.25 4.68
N ASP A 537 34.75 -5.57 4.67
CA ASP A 537 35.78 -6.54 4.32
C ASP A 537 35.73 -7.00 2.86
N ASN A 538 34.64 -6.64 2.15
CA ASN A 538 34.44 -6.96 0.74
C ASN A 538 34.42 -5.68 -0.15
N PRO A 539 35.47 -4.83 -0.14
CA PRO A 539 35.43 -3.52 -0.80
C PRO A 539 35.24 -3.61 -2.31
N GLU A 540 35.83 -4.61 -2.98
CA GLU A 540 35.75 -4.76 -4.44
C GLU A 540 34.33 -5.10 -4.90
N LEU A 541 33.67 -6.05 -4.23
CA LEU A 541 32.28 -6.42 -4.50
C LEU A 541 31.30 -5.27 -4.20
N VAL A 542 31.56 -4.54 -3.12
CA VAL A 542 30.80 -3.34 -2.76
C VAL A 542 30.95 -2.25 -3.82
N ASP A 543 32.16 -2.07 -4.38
CA ASP A 543 32.43 -1.13 -5.46
C ASP A 543 31.76 -1.52 -6.77
N GLU A 544 31.75 -2.81 -7.11
CA GLU A 544 31.07 -3.32 -8.30
C GLU A 544 29.55 -3.12 -8.21
N PHE A 545 28.94 -3.56 -7.11
CA PHE A 545 27.52 -3.34 -6.85
C PHE A 545 27.19 -1.84 -6.87
N TYR A 546 27.96 -1.01 -6.15
CA TYR A 546 27.69 0.42 -6.07
C TYR A 546 27.85 1.13 -7.42
N ARG A 547 28.87 0.82 -8.22
CA ARG A 547 29.03 1.41 -9.57
C ARG A 547 27.84 1.08 -10.46
N SER A 548 27.36 -0.15 -10.39
CA SER A 548 26.26 -0.60 -11.22
C SER A 548 24.90 -0.05 -10.76
N PHE A 549 24.70 0.00 -9.44
CA PHE A 549 23.56 0.66 -8.81
C PHE A 549 23.57 2.16 -9.14
N SER A 550 24.70 2.86 -8.96
CA SER A 550 24.86 4.30 -9.21
C SER A 550 24.71 4.64 -10.70
N SER A 551 25.22 3.80 -11.61
CA SER A 551 25.00 3.96 -13.05
C SER A 551 23.52 3.82 -13.43
N SER A 552 22.83 2.86 -12.81
CA SER A 552 21.40 2.68 -13.02
C SER A 552 20.62 3.85 -12.43
N PHE A 553 20.87 4.21 -11.17
CA PHE A 553 20.31 5.37 -10.50
C PHE A 553 20.48 6.67 -11.31
N GLY A 554 21.69 6.95 -11.81
CA GLY A 554 21.97 8.14 -12.63
C GLY A 554 21.19 8.20 -13.95
N LYS A 555 20.85 7.05 -14.55
CA LYS A 555 19.99 6.98 -15.75
C LYS A 555 18.51 7.20 -15.46
N LEU A 556 18.09 7.02 -14.21
CA LEU A 556 16.70 7.21 -13.77
C LEU A 556 16.46 8.64 -13.29
N MET A 557 17.51 9.29 -12.80
CA MET A 557 17.46 10.68 -12.33
C MET A 557 17.51 11.71 -13.46
N CYS A 558 18.25 11.44 -14.54
CA CYS A 558 18.28 12.23 -15.78
C CYS A 558 17.09 11.91 -16.68
#